data_AF-A0A371CH56-F1
#
_entry.id   AF-A0A371CH56-F1
#
_cell.length_a   1.000
_cell.length_b   1.000
_cell.length_c   1.000
_cell.angle_alpha   90.00
_cell.angle_beta   90.00
_cell.angle_gamma   90.00
#
_symmetry.space_group_name_H-M   'P 1'
#
loop_
_entity.id
_entity.type
_entity.pdbx_description
1 polymer ?
#
loop_
_entity_poly.entity_id
_entity_poly.type
_entity_poly.pdbx_seq_one_letter_code
_entity_poly.pdbx_strand_id
1 'polypeptide(L)'
;MSWVGPRAMPMYRSLVHNGAPLRSLSDLWQALDETFHVAAERPVDTSILDELLTLPERECPPISSTEVTDAIRDVSASSTPGWDHLHW
;
A
#
# COMPACT_ATOMS: atom_id res chain seq x y z
N MET A 1 -11.84 37.25 8.41
CA MET A 1 -10.90 36.10 8.46
C MET A 1 -11.18 35.22 7.24
N SER A 2 -10.37 35.37 6.19
CA SER A 2 -10.51 34.69 4.88
C SER A 2 -9.46 33.58 4.72
N TRP A 3 -9.26 32.76 5.77
CA TRP A 3 -8.18 31.77 5.83
C TRP A 3 -8.62 30.32 5.59
N VAL A 4 -9.91 30.10 5.37
CA VAL A 4 -10.45 28.79 5.03
C VAL A 4 -11.01 28.84 3.62
N GLY A 5 -10.30 28.22 2.67
CA GLY A 5 -10.87 27.87 1.38
C GLY A 5 -12.09 26.95 1.53
N PRO A 6 -12.91 26.78 0.49
CA PRO A 6 -14.08 25.91 0.56
C PRO A 6 -13.68 24.54 1.10
N ARG A 7 -14.40 24.06 2.12
CA ARG A 7 -14.13 22.77 2.78
C ARG A 7 -14.10 21.69 1.70
N ALA A 8 -12.94 21.06 1.52
CA ALA A 8 -12.81 19.89 0.67
C ALA A 8 -13.91 18.90 1.08
N MET A 9 -14.64 18.40 0.09
CA MET A 9 -15.70 17.42 0.33
C MET A 9 -15.11 16.29 1.19
N PRO A 10 -15.86 15.75 2.17
CA PRO A 10 -15.39 14.61 2.95
C PRO A 10 -14.87 13.54 1.98
N MET A 11 -13.70 12.95 2.24
CA MET A 11 -13.02 12.04 1.30
C MET A 11 -13.94 10.96 0.70
N TYR A 12 -14.89 10.46 1.49
CA TYR A 12 -15.90 9.49 1.02
C TYR A 12 -16.86 10.03 -0.05
N ARG A 13 -16.96 11.35 -0.27
CA ARG A 13 -17.75 11.97 -1.34
C ARG A 13 -16.95 12.20 -2.63
N SER A 14 -15.63 11.98 -2.63
CA SER A 14 -14.75 12.11 -3.79
C SER A 14 -14.21 10.77 -4.31
N LEU A 15 -14.45 9.67 -3.59
CA LEU A 15 -14.03 8.35 -4.04
C LEU A 15 -14.90 7.90 -5.21
N VAL A 16 -14.24 7.53 -6.30
CA VAL A 16 -14.87 7.01 -7.52
C VAL A 16 -14.24 5.66 -7.81
N HIS A 17 -15.06 4.63 -7.98
CA HIS A 17 -14.65 3.30 -8.41
C HIS A 17 -15.39 2.97 -9.71
N ASN A 18 -14.66 2.52 -10.75
CA ASN A 18 -15.23 2.22 -12.07
C ASN A 18 -16.11 3.35 -12.67
N GLY A 19 -15.72 4.61 -12.43
CA GLY A 19 -16.46 5.78 -12.92
C GLY A 19 -17.72 6.15 -12.13
N ALA A 20 -18.09 5.38 -11.10
CA ALA A 20 -19.21 5.66 -10.21
C ALA A 20 -18.73 6.24 -8.87
N PRO A 21 -19.36 7.32 -8.36
CA PRO A 21 -19.03 7.85 -7.05
C PRO A 21 -19.52 6.91 -5.95
N LEU A 22 -18.66 6.59 -4.99
CA LEU A 22 -19.00 5.84 -3.79
C LEU A 22 -19.69 6.80 -2.82
N ARG A 23 -20.90 6.47 -2.36
CA ARG A 23 -21.71 7.39 -1.55
C ARG A 23 -22.14 6.82 -0.21
N SER A 24 -21.97 5.51 -0.01
CA SER A 24 -22.26 4.82 1.23
C SER A 24 -21.07 3.99 1.70
N LEU A 25 -21.09 3.58 2.98
CA LEU A 25 -20.08 2.70 3.55
C LEU A 25 -20.08 1.32 2.89
N SER A 26 -21.25 0.83 2.48
CA SER A 26 -21.38 -0.44 1.77
C SER A 26 -20.72 -0.39 0.40
N ASP A 27 -20.94 0.70 -0.36
CA ASP A 27 -20.29 0.89 -1.67
C ASP A 27 -18.76 0.96 -1.52
N LEU A 28 -18.28 1.62 -0.47
CA LEU A 28 -16.86 1.70 -0.17
C LEU A 28 -16.26 0.32 0.11
N TRP A 29 -16.93 -0.47 0.95
CA TRP A 29 -16.46 -1.80 1.30
C TRP A 29 -16.41 -2.72 0.08
N GLN A 30 -17.46 -2.71 -0.74
CA GLN A 30 -17.51 -3.48 -1.97
C GLN A 30 -16.38 -3.09 -2.95
N ALA A 31 -16.15 -1.79 -3.14
CA ALA A 31 -15.08 -1.31 -4.02
C ALA A 31 -13.69 -1.73 -3.55
N LEU A 32 -13.44 -1.71 -2.23
CA LEU A 32 -12.18 -2.19 -1.65
C LEU A 32 -12.01 -3.70 -1.85
N ASP A 33 -13.06 -4.47 -1.58
CA ASP A 33 -13.04 -5.92 -1.75
C ASP A 33 -12.78 -6.32 -3.21
N GLU A 34 -13.46 -5.68 -4.15
CA GLU A 34 -13.20 -5.86 -5.59
C GLU A 34 -11.76 -5.46 -5.95
N THR A 35 -11.23 -4.36 -5.40
CA THR A 35 -9.87 -3.91 -5.76
C THR A 35 -8.79 -4.88 -5.31
N PHE A 36 -8.89 -5.41 -4.08
CA PHE A 36 -7.80 -6.18 -3.47
C PHE A 36 -8.01 -7.70 -3.51
N HIS A 37 -9.25 -8.16 -3.59
CA HIS A 37 -9.60 -9.59 -3.55
C HIS A 37 -10.14 -10.13 -4.88
N VAL A 38 -10.12 -9.37 -5.98
CA VAL A 38 -10.54 -9.86 -7.32
C VAL A 38 -9.84 -11.16 -7.72
N ALA A 39 -8.59 -11.35 -7.31
CA ALA A 39 -7.83 -12.55 -7.62
C ALA A 39 -7.73 -13.55 -6.46
N ALA A 40 -8.50 -13.38 -5.38
CA ALA A 40 -8.40 -14.23 -4.19
C ALA A 40 -8.70 -15.71 -4.48
N GLU A 41 -9.62 -15.99 -5.39
CA GLU A 41 -9.98 -17.35 -5.80
C GLU A 41 -9.22 -17.83 -7.06
N ARG A 42 -8.37 -16.98 -7.64
CA ARG A 42 -7.63 -17.35 -8.85
C ARG A 42 -6.57 -18.39 -8.48
N PRO A 43 -6.56 -19.58 -9.12
CA PRO A 43 -5.49 -20.53 -8.91
C PRO A 43 -4.16 -19.89 -9.33
N VAL A 44 -3.18 -19.95 -8.43
CA VAL A 44 -1.83 -19.47 -8.69
C VAL A 44 -1.02 -20.64 -9.24
N ASP A 45 -0.48 -20.47 -10.44
CA ASP A 45 0.44 -21.43 -11.02
C ASP A 45 1.82 -21.23 -10.40
N THR A 46 2.27 -22.22 -9.62
CA THR A 46 3.58 -22.20 -8.97
C THR A 46 4.68 -22.80 -9.84
N SER A 47 4.37 -23.35 -11.01
CA SER A 47 5.37 -23.96 -11.91
C SER A 47 6.44 -22.95 -12.37
N ILE A 48 6.11 -21.65 -12.35
CA ILE A 48 7.09 -20.58 -12.57
C ILE A 48 8.28 -20.66 -11.60
N LEU A 49 8.08 -21.19 -10.39
CA LEU A 49 9.15 -21.39 -9.41
C LEU A 49 10.09 -22.53 -9.79
N ASP A 50 9.60 -23.51 -10.56
CA ASP A 50 10.41 -24.64 -11.03
C ASP A 50 11.37 -24.21 -12.15
N GLU A 51 11.04 -23.15 -12.88
CA GLU A 51 11.89 -22.53 -13.91
C GLU A 51 12.93 -21.56 -13.32
N LEU A 52 12.78 -21.16 -12.05
CA LEU A 52 13.75 -20.26 -11.41
C LEU A 52 15.08 -20.96 -11.20
N LEU A 53 16.15 -20.29 -11.63
CA LEU A 53 17.50 -20.75 -11.36
C LEU A 53 17.73 -20.79 -9.85
N THR A 54 18.02 -21.98 -9.33
CA THR A 54 18.48 -22.12 -7.94
C THR A 54 19.86 -21.49 -7.83
N LEU A 55 19.95 -20.34 -7.15
CA LEU A 55 21.22 -19.71 -6.84
C LEU A 55 21.91 -20.50 -5.71
N PRO A 56 23.25 -20.62 -5.74
CA PRO A 56 23.95 -21.21 -4.62
C PRO A 56 23.68 -20.40 -3.35
N GLU A 57 23.60 -21.11 -2.22
CA GLU A 57 23.53 -20.47 -0.91
C GLU A 57 24.74 -19.53 -0.75
N ARG A 58 24.47 -18.29 -0.34
CA ARG A 58 25.50 -17.28 -0.07
C ARG A 58 25.66 -17.21 1.43
N GLU A 59 26.91 -17.20 1.89
CA GLU A 59 27.17 -16.92 3.30
C GLU A 59 26.57 -15.56 3.66
N CYS A 60 25.69 -15.57 4.66
CA CYS A 60 25.14 -14.36 5.27
C CYS A 60 25.99 -14.08 6.51
N PRO A 61 26.95 -13.15 6.46
CA PRO A 61 27.75 -12.83 7.63
C PRO A 61 26.85 -12.30 8.75
N PRO A 62 27.19 -12.53 10.02
CA PRO A 62 26.41 -12.01 11.14
C PRO A 62 26.36 -10.48 11.07
N ILE A 63 25.14 -9.94 11.02
CA ILE A 63 24.91 -8.50 11.02
C ILE A 63 24.78 -8.00 12.46
N SER A 64 25.42 -6.87 12.77
CA SER A 64 25.28 -6.27 14.11
C SER A 64 24.02 -5.41 14.20
N SER A 65 23.45 -5.28 15.40
CA SER A 65 22.32 -4.37 15.64
C SER A 65 22.65 -2.91 15.30
N THR A 66 23.91 -2.52 15.49
CA THR A 66 24.41 -1.18 15.15
C THR A 66 24.42 -0.97 13.64
N GLU A 67 24.89 -1.95 12.86
CA GLU A 67 24.91 -1.89 11.40
C GLU A 67 23.49 -1.76 10.82
N VAL A 68 22.53 -2.51 11.37
CA VAL A 68 21.12 -2.38 10.99
C VAL A 68 20.60 -0.97 11.32
N THR A 69 20.89 -0.47 12.52
CA THR A 69 20.44 0.86 12.97
C THR A 69 21.04 1.97 12.12
N ASP A 70 22.32 1.88 11.78
CA ASP A 70 23.02 2.85 10.93
C ASP A 70 22.51 2.80 9.49
N ALA A 71 22.24 1.61 8.95
CA ALA A 71 21.71 1.44 7.60
C ALA A 71 20.30 2.04 7.42
N ILE A 72 19.47 1.96 8.47
CA ILE A 72 18.11 2.53 8.44
C ILE A 72 18.03 3.97 8.96
N ARG A 73 19.11 4.51 9.55
CA ARG A 73 19.15 5.86 10.14
C ARG A 73 18.72 6.94 9.15
N ASP A 74 19.19 6.81 7.91
CA ASP A 74 18.92 7.77 6.84
C ASP A 74 17.66 7.39 6.04
N VAL A 75 17.11 6.19 6.28
CA VAL A 75 15.81 5.74 5.79
C VAL A 75 14.75 6.20 6.79
N SER A 76 14.54 7.51 6.87
CA SER A 76 13.42 8.06 7.61
C SER A 76 12.12 7.57 6.95
N ALA A 77 11.29 6.85 7.71
CA ALA A 77 9.88 6.62 7.35
C ALA A 77 9.04 7.91 7.38
N SER A 78 9.67 9.09 7.48
CA SER A 78 9.09 10.29 6.87
C SER A 78 9.28 10.20 5.37
N SER A 79 8.55 9.29 4.72
CA SER A 79 7.93 9.73 3.49
C SER A 79 7.24 11.04 3.86
N THR A 80 7.41 12.10 3.06
CA THR A 80 6.39 13.16 3.05
C THR A 80 5.08 12.40 3.01
N PRO A 81 4.19 12.55 4.02
CA PRO A 81 3.00 11.73 4.10
C PRO A 81 2.40 11.75 2.71
N GLY A 82 2.38 10.59 2.04
CA GLY A 82 1.80 10.57 0.72
C GLY A 82 0.36 11.06 0.88
N TRP A 83 -0.25 11.56 -0.18
CA TRP A 83 -1.62 12.05 -0.08
C TRP A 83 -2.64 10.96 0.35
N ASP A 84 -2.16 9.71 0.45
CA ASP A 84 -2.77 8.50 0.98
C ASP A 84 -2.59 8.28 2.50
N HIS A 85 -1.72 9.04 3.18
CA HIS A 85 -1.70 9.13 4.65
C HIS A 85 -2.89 9.97 5.11
N LEU A 86 -4.04 9.32 5.27
CA LEU A 86 -5.24 9.85 5.91
C LEU A 86 -4.90 10.37 7.31
N HIS A 87 -4.77 11.69 7.44
CA HIS A 87 -4.79 12.39 8.73
C HIS A 87 -6.23 12.85 9.04
N TRP A 88 -6.60 12.77 10.32
CA TRP A 88 -7.90 13.16 10.89
C TRP A 88 -8.11 14.67 10.98
#